data_AF-A0A0R3RHD1-F1
#
_entry.id   AF-A0A0R3RHD1-F1
#
_cell.length_a   1.000
_cell.length_b   1.000
_cell.length_c   1.000
_cell.angle_alpha   90.00
_cell.angle_beta   90.00
_cell.angle_gamma   90.00
#
_symmetry.space_group_name_H-M   'P 1'
#
loop_
_entity.id
_entity.type
_entity.pdbx_description
1 polymer ?
#
loop_
_entity_poly.entity_id
_entity_poly.type
_entity_poly.pdbx_seq_one_letter_code
_entity_poly.pdbx_strand_id
1 'polypeptide(L)'
;MLKIHNGGGRSGAFLALDANLELLKKTGQIDVYEYGKILINARPHLIDSVDQYQFIYDALAEAVLCDIEPIEMWKLKNRSSMYKAKKNREVMEAQVAGEAKLLVMLTPTLRIGDCAGGHRLENRGKNRDVMVVPPDHARPYLQTLHGESKDYTYINAVEVDGFKRKNEFIVTEWPKNSTLDSFWTLVFDHSCHTIINLSNRGRSRVSFPL
;
A
#
# COMPACT_ATOMS: atom_id res chain seq x y z
N MET A 1 14.55 -15.01 20.71
CA MET A 1 13.96 -14.26 21.84
C MET A 1 13.21 -13.06 21.26
N LEU A 2 11.88 -13.12 21.15
CA LEU A 2 11.05 -12.02 20.68
C LEU A 2 10.69 -11.14 21.87
N LYS A 3 11.23 -9.91 21.94
CA LYS A 3 10.95 -8.98 23.04
C LYS A 3 10.34 -7.70 22.46
N ILE A 4 9.02 -7.62 22.50
CA ILE A 4 8.24 -6.39 22.29
C ILE A 4 7.75 -5.96 23.68
N HIS A 5 7.59 -4.65 23.92
CA HIS A 5 7.42 -3.97 25.22
C HIS A 5 6.81 -4.75 26.40
N ASN A 6 5.83 -5.66 26.18
CA ASN A 6 5.18 -6.47 27.23
C ASN A 6 5.24 -8.01 26.99
N GLY A 7 5.79 -8.49 25.87
CA GLY A 7 5.86 -9.92 25.49
C GLY A 7 4.52 -10.63 25.28
N GLY A 8 3.41 -9.88 25.23
CA GLY A 8 2.04 -10.33 24.96
C GLY A 8 1.45 -9.67 23.71
N GLY A 9 0.30 -10.16 23.24
CA GLY A 9 -0.41 -9.68 22.05
C GLY A 9 0.32 -9.94 20.73
N ARG A 10 1.22 -9.01 20.33
CA ARG A 10 1.97 -9.11 19.05
C ARG A 10 2.85 -10.36 18.98
N SER A 11 3.45 -10.74 20.11
CA SER A 11 4.25 -11.96 20.19
C SER A 11 3.39 -13.22 20.04
N GLY A 12 2.18 -13.24 20.60
CA GLY A 12 1.26 -14.36 20.42
C GLY A 12 0.71 -14.45 19.00
N ALA A 13 0.35 -13.32 18.40
CA ALA A 13 -0.03 -13.26 16.99
C ALA A 13 1.06 -13.81 16.07
N PHE A 14 2.32 -13.39 16.28
CA PHE A 14 3.46 -13.92 15.53
C PHE A 14 3.61 -15.44 15.68
N LEU A 15 3.56 -15.96 16.92
CA LEU A 15 3.70 -17.39 17.18
C LEU A 15 2.55 -18.19 16.58
N ALA A 16 1.31 -17.67 16.63
CA ALA A 16 0.15 -18.31 16.04
C ALA A 16 0.28 -18.40 14.52
N LEU A 17 0.77 -17.33 13.89
CA LEU A 17 1.02 -17.29 12.45
C LEU A 17 2.11 -18.29 12.05
N ASP A 18 3.26 -18.25 12.72
CA ASP A 18 4.39 -19.13 12.43
C ASP A 18 4.02 -20.61 12.53
N ALA A 19 3.34 -20.99 13.63
CA ALA A 19 2.93 -22.37 13.85
C ALA A 19 1.89 -22.85 12.82
N ASN A 20 0.93 -22.00 12.45
CA ASN A 20 -0.06 -22.35 11.42
C ASN A 20 0.55 -22.41 10.02
N LEU A 21 1.49 -21.53 9.68
CA LEU A 21 2.19 -21.59 8.39
C LEU A 21 3.07 -22.84 8.28
N GLU A 22 3.68 -23.29 9.37
CA GLU A 22 4.37 -24.59 9.40
C GLU A 22 3.41 -25.76 9.25
N LEU A 23 2.27 -25.73 9.94
CA LEU A 23 1.24 -26.77 9.83
C LEU A 23 0.72 -26.88 8.39
N LEU A 24 0.45 -25.73 7.77
CA LEU A 24 -0.01 -25.63 6.38
C LEU A 24 0.99 -26.29 5.43
N LYS A 25 2.29 -26.02 5.58
CA LYS A 25 3.34 -26.64 4.76
C LYS A 25 3.43 -28.16 4.94
N LYS A 26 3.19 -28.67 6.14
CA LYS A 26 3.33 -30.11 6.48
C LYS A 26 2.08 -30.92 6.13
N THR A 27 0.89 -30.33 6.27
CA THR A 27 -0.39 -31.08 6.26
C THR A 27 -1.42 -30.53 5.28
N GLY A 28 -1.22 -29.33 4.73
CA GLY A 28 -2.21 -28.62 3.93
C GLY A 28 -3.39 -28.07 4.75
N GLN A 29 -3.27 -28.01 6.08
CA GLN A 29 -4.33 -27.57 6.99
C GLN A 29 -3.88 -26.38 7.87
N ILE A 30 -4.84 -25.60 8.33
CA ILE A 30 -4.66 -24.55 9.34
C ILE A 30 -5.61 -24.82 10.52
N ASP A 31 -5.18 -24.51 11.73
CA ASP A 31 -5.99 -24.64 12.95
C ASP A 31 -5.73 -23.47 13.90
N VAL A 32 -6.32 -22.33 13.57
CA VAL A 32 -6.14 -21.09 14.34
C VAL A 32 -6.67 -21.24 15.78
N TYR A 33 -7.74 -22.02 15.97
CA TYR A 33 -8.38 -22.18 17.27
C TYR A 33 -7.50 -22.98 18.23
N GLU A 34 -7.03 -24.16 17.82
CA GLU A 34 -6.23 -25.01 18.70
C GLU A 34 -4.89 -24.35 19.02
N TYR A 35 -4.22 -23.72 18.04
CA TYR A 35 -3.00 -22.97 18.31
C TYR A 35 -3.25 -21.74 19.20
N GLY A 36 -4.37 -21.03 19.04
CA GLY A 36 -4.75 -19.94 19.93
C GLY A 36 -4.92 -20.41 21.37
N LYS A 37 -5.61 -21.54 21.57
CA LYS A 37 -5.81 -22.17 22.88
C LYS A 37 -4.50 -22.62 23.52
N ILE A 38 -3.61 -23.26 22.75
CA ILE A 38 -2.27 -23.66 23.20
C ILE A 38 -1.49 -22.44 23.70
N LEU A 39 -1.49 -21.34 22.93
CA LEU A 39 -0.77 -20.13 23.29
C LEU A 39 -1.32 -19.47 24.55
N ILE A 40 -2.64 -19.33 24.67
CA ILE A 40 -3.29 -18.75 25.87
C ILE A 40 -3.01 -19.60 27.11
N ASN A 41 -3.01 -20.94 26.98
CA ASN A 41 -2.70 -21.85 28.08
C ASN A 41 -1.22 -21.83 28.47
N ALA A 42 -0.32 -21.68 27.50
CA ALA A 42 1.12 -21.61 27.76
C ALA A 42 1.50 -20.30 28.47
N ARG A 43 0.86 -19.19 28.09
CA ARG A 43 1.03 -17.90 28.76
C ARG A 43 -0.22 -17.03 28.57
N PRO A 44 -0.92 -16.68 29.67
CA PRO A 44 -2.05 -15.76 29.62
C PRO A 44 -1.69 -14.43 28.93
N HIS A 45 -2.67 -13.85 28.22
CA HIS A 45 -2.53 -12.59 27.48
C HIS A 45 -1.56 -12.62 26.28
N LEU A 46 -1.24 -13.80 25.74
CA LEU A 46 -0.54 -13.88 24.45
C LEU A 46 -1.41 -13.45 23.26
N ILE A 47 -2.71 -13.76 23.30
CA ILE A 47 -3.73 -13.22 22.39
C ILE A 47 -4.79 -12.62 23.30
N ASP A 48 -4.89 -11.29 23.32
CA ASP A 48 -5.65 -10.56 24.35
C ASP A 48 -6.81 -9.72 23.80
N SER A 49 -6.99 -9.68 22.47
CA SER A 49 -8.11 -8.99 21.84
C SER A 49 -8.73 -9.76 20.67
N VAL A 50 -10.00 -9.47 20.41
CA VAL A 50 -10.72 -9.97 19.22
C VAL A 50 -10.01 -9.50 17.95
N ASP A 51 -9.54 -8.26 17.91
CA ASP A 51 -8.84 -7.70 16.75
C ASP A 51 -7.53 -8.44 16.43
N GLN A 52 -6.78 -8.87 17.46
CA GLN A 52 -5.59 -9.69 17.25
C GLN A 52 -5.94 -11.07 16.71
N TYR A 53 -7.00 -11.67 17.24
CA TYR A 53 -7.45 -12.98 16.78
C TYR A 53 -7.95 -12.90 15.33
N GLN A 54 -8.73 -11.87 14.97
CA GLN A 54 -9.14 -11.56 13.60
C GLN A 54 -7.94 -11.35 12.68
N PHE A 55 -6.96 -10.55 13.11
CA PHE A 55 -5.72 -10.33 12.36
C PHE A 55 -4.99 -11.65 12.03
N ILE A 56 -4.96 -12.62 12.96
CA ILE A 56 -4.35 -13.92 12.69
C ILE A 56 -5.10 -14.66 11.57
N TYR A 57 -6.44 -14.65 11.59
CA TYR A 57 -7.23 -15.23 10.50
C TYR A 57 -6.98 -14.53 9.17
N ASP A 58 -7.03 -13.20 9.16
CA ASP A 58 -6.87 -12.41 7.94
C ASP A 58 -5.47 -12.63 7.32
N ALA A 59 -4.42 -12.61 8.13
CA ALA A 59 -3.05 -12.83 7.67
C ALA A 59 -2.82 -14.27 7.17
N LEU A 60 -3.42 -15.29 7.79
CA LEU A 60 -3.34 -16.66 7.28
C LEU A 60 -4.15 -16.84 6.00
N ALA A 61 -5.34 -16.25 5.92
CA ALA A 61 -6.15 -16.26 4.71
C ALA A 61 -5.39 -15.59 3.55
N GLU A 62 -4.77 -14.43 3.79
CA GLU A 62 -3.93 -13.75 2.80
C GLU A 62 -2.74 -14.64 2.38
N ALA A 63 -2.04 -15.26 3.32
CA ALA A 63 -0.92 -16.15 2.99
C ALA A 63 -1.35 -17.34 2.11
N VAL A 64 -2.50 -17.95 2.40
CA VAL A 64 -3.06 -19.06 1.61
C VAL A 64 -3.53 -18.59 0.23
N LEU A 65 -4.16 -17.42 0.14
CA LEU A 65 -4.67 -16.87 -1.12
C LEU A 65 -3.55 -16.40 -2.04
N CYS A 66 -2.50 -15.80 -1.48
CA CYS A 66 -1.37 -15.27 -2.22
C CYS A 66 -0.43 -16.37 -2.70
N ASP A 67 -0.24 -17.44 -1.92
CA ASP A 67 0.63 -18.59 -2.22
C ASP A 67 1.94 -18.18 -2.95
N ILE A 68 2.63 -17.19 -2.37
CA ILE A 68 3.72 -16.51 -3.07
C ILE A 68 4.95 -17.42 -3.08
N GLU A 69 5.38 -17.84 -4.27
CA GLU A 69 6.71 -18.36 -4.51
C GLU A 69 7.60 -17.25 -5.11
N PRO A 70 8.54 -16.66 -4.33
CA PRO A 70 9.42 -15.62 -4.84
C PRO A 70 10.23 -16.12 -6.04
N ILE A 71 10.26 -15.31 -7.10
CA ILE A 71 11.00 -15.65 -8.31
C ILE A 71 12.46 -15.26 -8.11
N GLU A 72 13.32 -16.26 -8.04
CA GLU A 72 14.76 -16.04 -7.97
C GLU A 72 15.27 -15.32 -9.22
N MET A 73 16.24 -14.42 -9.04
CA MET A 73 16.76 -13.54 -10.11
C MET A 73 17.19 -14.29 -11.38
N TRP A 74 17.79 -15.48 -11.22
CA TRP A 74 18.24 -16.29 -12.35
C TRP A 74 17.09 -16.87 -13.17
N LYS A 75 15.91 -17.09 -12.56
CA LYS A 75 14.69 -17.57 -13.24
C LYS A 75 14.05 -16.47 -14.11
N LEU A 76 14.33 -15.19 -13.84
CA LEU A 76 13.74 -14.08 -14.60
C LEU A 76 14.03 -14.13 -16.10
N LYS A 77 15.22 -14.62 -16.51
CA LYS A 77 15.54 -14.78 -17.95
C LYS A 77 14.55 -15.70 -18.67
N ASN A 78 14.12 -16.76 -17.99
CA ASN A 78 13.15 -17.71 -18.53
C ASN A 78 11.76 -17.07 -18.60
N ARG A 79 11.36 -16.30 -17.57
CA ARG A 79 10.10 -15.54 -17.60
C ARG A 79 10.08 -14.51 -18.74
N SER A 80 11.16 -13.78 -18.95
CA SER A 80 11.28 -12.79 -20.03
C SER A 80 11.25 -13.42 -21.43
N SER A 81 11.75 -14.64 -21.60
CA SER A 81 11.71 -15.33 -22.89
C SER A 81 10.31 -15.82 -23.27
N MET A 82 9.41 -16.01 -22.29
CA MET A 82 8.02 -16.38 -22.53
C MET A 82 7.26 -15.35 -23.37
N TYR A 83 7.64 -14.07 -23.35
CA TYR A 83 7.04 -13.03 -24.18
C TYR A 83 7.34 -13.18 -25.69
N LYS A 84 8.30 -14.04 -26.08
CA LYS A 84 8.67 -14.23 -27.50
C LYS A 84 7.72 -15.14 -28.27
N ALA A 85 7.15 -16.15 -27.62
CA ALA A 85 6.27 -17.11 -28.27
C ALA A 85 4.79 -16.81 -27.94
N LYS A 86 3.93 -16.71 -28.95
CA LYS A 86 2.51 -16.31 -28.79
C LYS A 86 1.77 -17.14 -27.73
N LYS A 87 1.91 -18.48 -27.78
CA LYS A 87 1.28 -19.39 -26.81
C LYS A 87 1.73 -19.12 -25.37
N ASN A 88 3.02 -18.84 -25.16
CA ASN A 88 3.57 -18.57 -23.83
C ASN A 88 3.15 -17.18 -23.33
N ARG A 89 2.94 -16.22 -24.24
CA ARG A 89 2.41 -14.89 -23.91
C ARG A 89 0.98 -14.95 -23.40
N GLU A 90 0.10 -15.72 -24.04
CA GLU A 90 -1.30 -15.87 -23.62
C GLU A 90 -1.40 -16.48 -22.20
N VAL A 91 -0.55 -17.47 -21.89
CA VAL A 91 -0.46 -18.05 -20.53
C VAL A 91 0.01 -17.01 -19.51
N MET A 92 1.03 -16.21 -19.85
CA MET A 92 1.53 -15.15 -18.96
C MET A 92 0.49 -14.04 -18.73
N GLU A 93 -0.22 -13.62 -19.78
CA GLU A 93 -1.29 -12.63 -19.68
C GLU A 93 -2.42 -13.13 -18.77
N ALA A 94 -2.81 -14.40 -18.89
CA ALA A 94 -3.80 -15.02 -18.00
C ALA A 94 -3.32 -15.07 -16.54
N GLN A 95 -2.05 -15.41 -16.30
CA GLN A 95 -1.45 -15.40 -14.96
C GLN A 95 -1.45 -13.99 -14.36
N VAL A 96 -0.97 -12.99 -15.11
CA VAL A 96 -0.92 -11.58 -14.66
C VAL A 96 -2.34 -11.04 -14.41
N ALA A 97 -3.32 -11.43 -15.22
CA ALA A 97 -4.72 -11.06 -14.98
C ALA A 97 -5.27 -11.67 -13.68
N GLY A 98 -4.90 -12.92 -13.38
CA GLY A 98 -5.21 -13.57 -12.12
C GLY A 98 -4.57 -12.85 -10.92
N GLU A 99 -3.28 -12.56 -11.00
CA GLU A 99 -2.53 -11.79 -9.98
C GLU A 99 -3.15 -10.41 -9.76
N ALA A 100 -3.50 -9.69 -10.83
CA ALA A 100 -4.13 -8.38 -10.74
C ALA A 100 -5.52 -8.45 -10.08
N LYS A 101 -6.33 -9.47 -10.39
CA LYS A 101 -7.63 -9.68 -9.74
C LYS A 101 -7.47 -9.97 -8.25
N LEU A 102 -6.46 -10.76 -7.89
CA LEU A 102 -6.15 -11.05 -6.49
C LEU A 102 -5.74 -9.78 -5.74
N LEU A 103 -4.88 -8.94 -6.33
CA LEU A 103 -4.50 -7.65 -5.75
C LEU A 103 -5.72 -6.76 -5.50
N VAL A 104 -6.65 -6.66 -6.44
CA VAL A 104 -7.89 -5.88 -6.27
C VAL A 104 -8.76 -6.44 -5.14
N MET A 105 -8.82 -7.77 -5.00
CA MET A 105 -9.61 -8.42 -3.94
C MET A 105 -9.01 -8.21 -2.55
N LEU A 106 -7.67 -8.24 -2.43
CA LEU A 106 -6.96 -8.08 -1.17
C LEU A 106 -6.78 -6.61 -0.75
N THR A 107 -6.81 -5.68 -1.70
CA THR A 107 -6.68 -4.25 -1.42
C THR A 107 -7.98 -3.74 -0.78
N PRO A 108 -7.94 -3.22 0.46
CA PRO A 108 -9.13 -2.65 1.08
C PRO A 108 -9.67 -1.50 0.24
N THR A 109 -10.98 -1.50 0.00
CA THR A 109 -11.64 -0.39 -0.70
C THR A 109 -11.71 0.81 0.24
N LEU A 110 -11.10 1.93 -0.16
CA LEU A 110 -11.20 3.19 0.56
C LEU A 110 -12.63 3.71 0.51
N ARG A 111 -13.18 4.03 1.69
CA ARG A 111 -14.50 4.63 1.84
C ARG A 111 -14.37 6.15 1.68
N ILE A 112 -15.49 6.81 1.37
CA ILE A 112 -15.55 8.29 1.31
C ILE A 112 -15.06 8.92 2.62
N GLY A 113 -15.34 8.27 3.76
CA GLY A 113 -14.86 8.71 5.08
C GLY A 113 -13.35 8.63 5.26
N ASP A 114 -12.68 7.68 4.60
CA ASP A 114 -11.23 7.55 4.64
C ASP A 114 -10.54 8.68 3.84
N CYS A 115 -11.24 9.29 2.89
CA CYS A 115 -10.76 10.37 2.03
C CYS A 115 -11.50 11.70 2.30
N ALA A 116 -12.04 11.89 3.50
CA ALA A 116 -12.91 13.02 3.83
C ALA A 116 -12.22 14.38 3.58
N GLY A 117 -10.92 14.49 3.89
CA GLY A 117 -10.13 15.70 3.67
C GLY A 117 -10.13 16.19 2.22
N GLY A 118 -10.06 15.27 1.25
CA GLY A 118 -10.09 15.59 -0.18
C GLY A 118 -11.46 15.99 -0.71
N HIS A 119 -12.54 15.57 -0.03
CA HIS A 119 -13.92 15.86 -0.41
C HIS A 119 -14.51 17.12 0.25
N ARG A 120 -13.76 17.81 1.12
CA ARG A 120 -14.14 19.12 1.67
C ARG A 120 -14.35 20.14 0.54
N LEU A 121 -15.35 21.02 0.67
CA LEU A 121 -15.78 21.96 -0.37
C LEU A 121 -14.61 22.81 -0.91
N GLU A 122 -13.75 23.28 -0.01
CA GLU A 122 -12.53 24.05 -0.23
C GLU A 122 -11.40 23.26 -0.92
N ASN A 123 -11.42 21.92 -0.85
CA ASN A 123 -10.38 21.04 -1.42
C ASN A 123 -10.82 20.36 -2.71
N ARG A 124 -12.14 20.23 -2.98
CA ARG A 124 -12.66 19.60 -4.20
C ARG A 124 -12.05 20.18 -5.47
N GLY A 125 -11.88 21.51 -5.52
CA GLY A 125 -11.28 22.21 -6.66
C GLY A 125 -9.78 21.95 -6.86
N LYS A 126 -9.09 21.39 -5.86
CA LYS A 126 -7.65 21.10 -5.89
C LYS A 126 -7.33 19.72 -6.48
N ASN A 127 -8.32 18.85 -6.65
CA ASN A 127 -8.16 17.53 -7.28
C ASN A 127 -8.36 17.63 -8.80
N ARG A 128 -7.63 16.83 -9.57
CA ARG A 128 -7.84 16.67 -11.01
C ARG A 128 -9.04 15.79 -11.33
N ASP A 129 -9.26 14.75 -10.53
CA ASP A 129 -10.44 13.88 -10.56
C ASP A 129 -11.05 13.79 -9.15
N VAL A 130 -12.35 14.07 -9.03
CA VAL A 130 -13.06 14.02 -7.74
C VAL A 130 -13.18 12.60 -7.19
N MET A 131 -13.06 11.58 -8.05
CA MET A 131 -13.10 10.17 -7.67
C MET A 131 -11.72 9.64 -7.25
N VAL A 132 -10.66 10.39 -7.50
CA VAL A 132 -9.27 10.01 -7.18
C VAL A 132 -8.73 10.99 -6.15
N VAL A 133 -9.01 10.70 -4.89
CA VAL A 133 -8.60 11.48 -3.72
C VAL A 133 -7.75 10.64 -2.76
N PRO A 134 -6.77 11.25 -2.08
CA PRO A 134 -5.89 10.50 -1.20
C PRO A 134 -6.62 10.16 0.11
N PRO A 135 -6.34 8.99 0.72
CA PRO A 135 -6.82 8.72 2.06
C PRO A 135 -6.10 9.61 3.08
N ASP A 136 -6.85 10.08 4.09
CA ASP A 136 -6.37 11.06 5.07
C ASP A 136 -5.20 10.54 5.92
N HIS A 137 -5.11 9.22 6.12
CA HIS A 137 -4.04 8.59 6.90
C HIS A 137 -2.69 8.50 6.18
N ALA A 138 -2.66 8.62 4.85
CA ALA A 138 -1.44 8.52 4.04
C ALA A 138 -1.12 9.84 3.31
N ARG A 139 -1.90 10.89 3.53
CA ARG A 139 -1.75 12.18 2.85
C ARG A 139 -0.68 13.04 3.52
N PRO A 140 0.27 13.63 2.76
CA PRO A 140 1.20 14.61 3.32
C PRO A 140 0.46 15.91 3.67
N TYR A 141 0.92 16.55 4.75
CA TYR A 141 0.44 17.86 5.17
C TYR A 141 1.42 18.93 4.72
N LEU A 142 0.87 20.05 4.23
CA LEU A 142 1.65 21.26 3.94
C LEU A 142 1.65 22.14 5.20
N GLN A 143 2.84 22.52 5.64
CA GLN A 143 3.10 23.30 6.85
C GLN A 143 3.48 24.74 6.52
N THR A 144 4.22 24.95 5.44
CA THR A 144 4.67 26.29 5.06
C THR A 144 3.54 27.08 4.40
N LEU A 145 3.30 28.29 4.89
CA LEU A 145 2.27 29.20 4.36
C LEU A 145 2.89 30.14 3.32
N HIS A 146 2.52 30.00 2.05
CA HIS A 146 2.92 30.90 0.96
C HIS A 146 1.75 31.21 0.01
N GLY A 147 1.42 32.50 -0.16
CA GLY A 147 0.42 33.02 -1.12
C GLY A 147 -0.94 33.42 -0.53
N GLU A 148 -1.93 33.71 -1.40
CA GLU A 148 -3.27 34.23 -1.05
C GLU A 148 -4.37 33.16 -0.75
N SER A 149 -4.08 31.88 -0.90
CA SER A 149 -5.04 30.79 -0.74
C SER A 149 -5.33 30.49 0.72
N LYS A 150 -6.59 30.59 1.16
CA LYS A 150 -6.92 30.59 2.59
C LYS A 150 -6.81 29.22 3.30
N ASP A 151 -6.53 28.13 2.58
CA ASP A 151 -6.40 26.77 3.13
C ASP A 151 -5.27 25.98 2.45
N TYR A 152 -4.05 26.08 2.97
CA TYR A 152 -2.86 25.50 2.34
C TYR A 152 -2.55 24.06 2.74
N THR A 153 -3.18 23.46 3.74
CA THR A 153 -2.72 22.16 4.28
C THR A 153 -3.01 20.94 3.39
N TYR A 154 -3.71 21.12 2.26
CA TYR A 154 -4.18 20.05 1.39
C TYR A 154 -3.53 20.07 0.01
N ILE A 155 -3.05 18.90 -0.41
CA ILE A 155 -2.67 18.58 -1.79
C ILE A 155 -3.08 17.13 -2.08
N ASN A 156 -3.42 16.83 -3.34
CA ASN A 156 -3.73 15.46 -3.78
C ASN A 156 -2.43 14.66 -3.98
N ALA A 157 -1.91 14.13 -2.87
CA ALA A 157 -0.72 13.32 -2.84
C ALA A 157 -0.83 12.25 -1.74
N VAL A 158 0.00 11.20 -1.83
CA VAL A 158 0.16 10.16 -0.81
C VAL A 158 1.63 9.89 -0.55
N GLU A 159 1.97 9.67 0.71
CA GLU A 159 3.25 9.12 1.13
C GLU A 159 3.24 7.60 0.92
N VAL A 160 4.32 7.06 0.36
CA VAL A 160 4.47 5.65 0.03
C VAL A 160 5.78 5.14 0.62
N ASP A 161 5.68 4.03 1.34
CA ASP A 161 6.84 3.32 1.86
C ASP A 161 7.72 2.82 0.72
N GLY A 162 9.03 2.97 0.87
CA GLY A 162 10.00 2.38 -0.05
C GLY A 162 10.58 1.09 0.50
N PHE A 163 11.59 0.56 -0.19
CA PHE A 163 12.19 -0.72 0.19
C PHE A 163 12.95 -0.65 1.53
N LYS A 164 13.57 0.50 1.84
CA LYS A 164 14.43 0.65 3.03
C LYS A 164 13.86 1.60 4.07
N ARG A 165 12.99 2.53 3.68
CA ARG A 165 12.49 3.60 4.55
C ARG A 165 10.99 3.73 4.40
N LYS A 166 10.32 4.04 5.51
CA LYS A 166 8.94 4.49 5.48
C LYS A 166 8.84 5.87 4.85
N ASN A 167 7.71 6.17 4.21
CA ASN A 167 7.41 7.45 3.56
C ASN A 167 8.57 7.91 2.64
N GLU A 168 9.14 6.98 1.88
CA GLU A 168 10.31 7.25 1.04
C GLU A 168 9.94 8.00 -0.25
N PHE A 169 8.73 7.77 -0.74
CA PHE A 169 8.21 8.38 -1.96
C PHE A 169 6.95 9.18 -1.67
N ILE A 170 6.73 10.22 -2.45
CA ILE A 170 5.45 10.92 -2.52
C ILE A 170 4.91 10.76 -3.93
N VAL A 171 3.72 10.19 -4.04
CA VAL A 171 3.00 10.03 -5.30
C VAL A 171 1.92 11.10 -5.35
N THR A 172 1.97 11.96 -6.37
CA THR A 172 1.03 13.07 -6.57
C THR A 172 0.53 13.12 -8.00
N GLU A 173 -0.67 13.66 -8.20
CA GLU A 173 -1.12 14.04 -9.54
C GLU A 173 -0.23 15.14 -10.14
N TRP A 174 -0.27 15.30 -11.47
CA TRP A 174 0.37 16.45 -12.10
C TRP A 174 -0.34 17.75 -11.70
N PRO A 175 0.38 18.74 -11.14
CA PRO A 175 -0.23 19.94 -10.56
C PRO A 175 -1.09 20.69 -11.58
N LYS A 176 -2.22 21.21 -11.10
CA LYS A 176 -3.05 22.18 -11.81
C LYS A 176 -2.42 23.56 -11.69
N ASN A 177 -2.80 24.49 -12.57
CA ASN A 177 -2.35 25.88 -12.46
C ASN A 177 -2.72 26.48 -11.09
N SER A 178 -3.89 26.12 -10.54
CA SER A 178 -4.37 26.57 -9.24
C SER A 178 -3.71 25.89 -8.03
N THR A 179 -2.85 24.89 -8.24
CA THR A 179 -2.19 24.12 -7.16
C THR A 179 -0.68 24.08 -7.32
N LEU A 180 -0.11 24.92 -8.19
CA LEU A 180 1.33 24.96 -8.47
C LEU A 180 2.13 25.38 -7.23
N ASP A 181 1.63 26.37 -6.49
CA ASP A 181 2.25 26.82 -5.23
C ASP A 181 2.22 25.72 -4.17
N SER A 182 1.10 25.01 -4.05
CA SER A 182 0.96 23.86 -3.14
C SER A 182 1.93 22.73 -3.51
N PHE A 183 2.19 22.51 -4.79
CA PHE A 183 3.17 21.51 -5.25
C PHE A 183 4.60 21.89 -4.85
N TRP A 184 4.99 23.15 -5.03
CA TRP A 184 6.32 23.59 -4.59
C TRP A 184 6.46 23.62 -3.07
N THR A 185 5.37 23.94 -2.35
CA THR A 185 5.30 23.82 -0.90
C THR A 185 5.50 22.37 -0.45
N LEU A 186 4.86 21.41 -1.13
CA LEU A 186 5.06 19.97 -0.87
C LEU A 186 6.54 19.58 -1.04
N VAL A 187 7.14 19.97 -2.16
CA VAL A 187 8.55 19.68 -2.47
C VAL A 187 9.48 20.25 -1.41
N PHE A 188 9.20 21.47 -0.94
CA PHE A 188 9.99 22.14 0.08
C PHE A 188 9.80 21.49 1.47
N ASP A 189 8.57 21.39 1.94
CA ASP A 189 8.23 20.87 3.28
C ASP A 189 8.71 19.43 3.48
N HIS A 190 8.63 18.61 2.42
CA HIS A 190 9.04 17.21 2.47
C HIS A 190 10.48 16.99 1.98
N SER A 191 11.25 18.07 1.79
CA SER A 191 12.65 18.00 1.39
C SER A 191 12.88 17.09 0.17
N CYS A 192 12.03 17.22 -0.85
CA CYS A 192 12.14 16.40 -2.06
C CYS A 192 13.32 16.87 -2.90
N HIS A 193 14.30 15.98 -3.11
CA HIS A 193 15.51 16.28 -3.88
C HIS A 193 15.40 15.87 -5.36
N THR A 194 14.38 15.08 -5.72
CA THR A 194 14.23 14.54 -7.07
C THR A 194 12.75 14.47 -7.42
N ILE A 195 12.40 14.99 -8.59
CA ILE A 195 11.05 14.96 -9.14
C ILE A 195 11.07 14.11 -10.41
N ILE A 196 10.27 13.04 -10.42
CA ILE A 196 10.14 12.15 -11.58
C ILE A 196 8.79 12.43 -12.23
N ASN A 197 8.81 12.88 -13.49
CA ASN A 197 7.59 13.09 -14.26
C ASN A 197 7.34 11.90 -15.18
N LEU A 198 6.27 11.14 -14.91
CA LEU A 198 5.84 10.01 -15.73
C LEU A 198 4.78 10.38 -16.78
N SER A 199 4.44 11.67 -16.91
CA SER A 199 3.47 12.12 -17.92
C SER A 199 4.09 12.15 -19.32
N ASN A 200 3.42 11.52 -20.27
CA ASN A 200 3.81 11.58 -21.68
C ASN A 200 3.33 12.90 -22.30
N ARG A 201 4.03 14.01 -22.02
CA ARG A 201 3.77 15.31 -22.67
C ARG A 201 4.26 15.39 -24.12
N GLY A 202 4.84 14.31 -24.64
CA GLY A 202 5.36 14.23 -26.00
C GLY A 202 4.29 13.93 -27.06
N ARG A 203 3.23 14.76 -27.19
CA ARG A 203 2.41 14.91 -28.42
C ARG A 203 1.27 15.94 -28.38
N SER A 204 1.36 17.00 -27.59
CA SER A 204 0.51 18.18 -27.80
C SER A 204 1.40 19.41 -27.98
N ARG A 205 1.57 19.84 -29.24
CA ARG A 205 2.06 21.17 -29.59
C ARG A 205 1.06 22.20 -29.07
N VAL A 206 1.16 22.55 -27.80
CA VAL A 206 0.64 23.81 -27.27
C VAL A 206 1.70 24.31 -26.31
N SER A 207 2.51 25.24 -26.82
CA SER A 207 3.37 26.10 -26.02
C SER A 207 2.51 26.81 -24.98
N PHE A 208 2.83 26.66 -23.70
CA PHE A 208 2.42 27.62 -22.69
C PHE A 208 3.61 28.56 -22.42
N PRO A 209 3.40 29.88 -22.39
CA PRO A 209 4.45 30.81 -22.02
C PRO A 209 4.80 30.61 -20.54
N LEU A 210 6.07 30.88 -20.23
CA LEU A 210 6.56 31.16 -18.88
C LEU A 210 5.77 32.32 -18.25
#